data_AF-A0A950S9W4-F1
#
_entry.id   AF-A0A950S9W4-F1
#
_cell.length_a   1.000
_cell.length_b   1.000
_cell.length_c   1.000
_cell.angle_alpha   90.00
_cell.angle_beta   90.00
_cell.angle_gamma   90.00
#
_symmetry.space_group_name_H-M   'P 1'
#
loop_
_entity.id
_entity.type
_entity.pdbx_description
1 polymer ?
#
loop_
_entity_poly.entity_id
_entity_poly.type
_entity_poly.pdbx_seq_one_letter_code
_entity_poly.pdbx_strand_id
1 'polypeptide(L)' 'MKKGLTQEALAELAHLNVSYIGFLERGENVPTLTIVLNLAHALHVPAADLVREVARKR' A
#
# COMPACT_ATOMS: atom_id res chain seq x y z
N MET A 1 6.05 -7.31 -2.69
CA MET A 1 5.24 -7.02 -3.90
C MET A 1 5.46 -8.03 -5.05
N LYS A 2 4.39 -8.48 -5.73
CA LYS A 2 4.42 -9.44 -6.87
C LYS A 2 4.05 -8.83 -8.25
N LYS A 3 4.21 -7.51 -8.44
CA LYS A 3 3.87 -6.80 -9.69
C LYS A 3 5.06 -6.16 -10.44
N GLY A 4 6.31 -6.55 -10.13
CA GLY A 4 7.50 -5.98 -10.80
C GLY A 4 7.83 -4.53 -10.42
N LEU A 5 7.06 -3.90 -9.53
CA LEU A 5 7.40 -2.62 -8.93
C LEU A 5 8.35 -2.80 -7.74
N THR A 6 9.40 -1.99 -7.67
CA THR A 6 10.24 -1.86 -6.48
C THR A 6 9.56 -1.02 -5.42
N GLN A 7 10.05 -1.06 -4.17
CA GLN A 7 9.53 -0.20 -3.10
C GLN A 7 9.74 1.28 -3.42
N GLU A 8 10.89 1.63 -4.01
CA GLU A 8 11.23 2.98 -4.43
C GLU A 8 10.24 3.49 -5.48
N ALA A 9 9.97 2.68 -6.50
CA ALA A 9 9.02 3.04 -7.55
C ALA A 9 7.60 3.22 -7.00
N LEU A 10 7.17 2.36 -6.07
CA LEU A 10 5.86 2.52 -5.43
C LEU A 10 5.80 3.76 -4.55
N ALA A 11 6.87 4.02 -3.79
CA ALA A 11 6.97 5.20 -2.93
C ALA A 11 6.85 6.48 -3.76
N GLU A 12 7.54 6.54 -4.90
CA GLU A 12 7.46 7.66 -5.84
C GLU A 12 6.03 7.84 -6.37
N LEU A 13 5.41 6.78 -6.91
CA LEU A 13 4.06 6.85 -7.47
C LEU A 13 2.98 7.19 -6.42
N ALA A 14 3.17 6.76 -5.18
CA ALA A 14 2.24 7.02 -4.08
C ALA A 14 2.53 8.33 -3.33
N HIS A 15 3.60 9.04 -3.69
CA HIS A 15 4.14 10.21 -2.99
C HIS A 15 4.44 9.93 -1.50
N LEU A 16 5.07 8.80 -1.23
CA LEU A 16 5.45 8.32 0.11
C LEU A 16 6.96 8.17 0.24
N ASN A 17 7.43 8.05 1.47
CA ASN A 17 8.82 7.69 1.73
C ASN A 17 9.02 6.18 1.51
N VAL A 18 10.14 5.77 0.90
CA VAL A 18 10.46 4.35 0.68
C VAL A 18 10.49 3.55 1.98
N SER A 19 11.01 4.14 3.07
CA SER A 19 11.01 3.52 4.40
C SER A 19 9.60 3.30 4.92
N TYR A 20 8.66 4.20 4.59
CA TYR A 20 7.25 4.04 4.93
C TYR A 20 6.61 2.87 4.19
N ILE A 21 6.91 2.69 2.90
CA ILE A 21 6.52 1.49 2.15
C ILE A 21 7.06 0.23 2.82
N GLY A 22 8.34 0.23 3.23
CA GLY A 22 8.94 -0.88 3.96
C GLY A 22 8.23 -1.19 5.29
N PHE A 23 7.87 -0.17 6.07
CA PHE A 23 7.09 -0.34 7.30
C PHE A 23 5.70 -0.96 7.03
N LEU A 24 5.03 -0.54 5.96
CA LEU A 24 3.73 -1.09 5.58
C LEU A 24 3.82 -2.56 5.16
N GLU A 25 4.81 -2.93 4.34
CA GLU A 25 4.99 -4.32 3.90
C GLU A 25 5.28 -5.28 5.06
N ARG A 26 5.95 -4.81 6.12
CA ARG A 26 6.22 -5.59 7.35
C ARG A 26 5.07 -5.55 8.35
N GLY A 27 4.04 -4.73 8.13
CA GLY A 27 2.92 -4.55 9.06
C GLY A 27 3.28 -3.78 10.33
N GLU A 28 4.39 -3.03 10.31
CA GLU A 28 4.88 -2.25 11.46
C GLU A 28 4.16 -0.91 11.62
N ASN A 29 3.46 -0.45 10.59
CA ASN A 29 2.65 0.77 10.61
C ASN A 29 1.23 0.51 10.08
N VAL A 30 0.24 1.13 10.73
CA VAL A 30 -1.14 1.15 10.24
C VAL A 30 -1.32 2.40 9.37
N PRO A 31 -1.60 2.25 8.06
CA PRO A 31 -1.81 3.39 7.18
C PRO A 31 -3.12 4.10 7.49
N THR A 32 -3.16 5.42 7.26
CA THR A 32 -4.43 6.16 7.25
C THR A 32 -5.24 5.80 6.01
N LEU A 33 -6.54 6.13 5.99
CA LEU A 33 -7.38 5.92 4.81
C LEU A 33 -6.79 6.61 3.56
N THR A 34 -6.28 7.84 3.70
CA THR A 34 -5.64 8.58 2.60
C THR A 34 -4.47 7.81 2.00
N ILE A 35 -3.63 7.20 2.84
CA ILE A 35 -2.50 6.38 2.38
C ILE A 35 -3.00 5.15 1.61
N VAL A 36 -4.04 4.48 2.11
CA VAL A 36 -4.64 3.33 1.41
C VAL A 36 -5.16 3.74 0.03
N LEU A 37 -5.81 4.89 -0.09
CA LEU A 37 -6.30 5.41 -1.37
C LEU A 37 -5.15 5.77 -2.33
N ASN A 38 -4.08 6.39 -1.84
CA ASN A 38 -2.90 6.72 -2.65
C ASN A 38 -2.22 5.46 -3.19
N LEU A 39 -2.05 4.44 -2.34
CA LEU A 39 -1.47 3.15 -2.74
C LEU A 39 -2.35 2.43 -3.76
N ALA A 40 -3.67 2.45 -3.58
CA ALA A 40 -4.61 1.86 -4.52
C ALA A 40 -4.50 2.51 -5.91
N HIS A 41 -4.42 3.84 -5.95
CA HIS A 41 -4.22 4.59 -7.17
C HIS A 41 -2.88 4.26 -7.84
N ALA A 42 -1.78 4.29 -7.09
CA ALA A 42 -0.44 3.96 -7.60
C ALA A 42 -0.34 2.52 -8.15
N LEU A 43 -1.01 1.57 -7.51
CA LEU A 43 -1.03 0.16 -7.91
C LEU A 43 -2.07 -0.17 -8.99
N HIS A 44 -2.89 0.81 -9.39
CA HIS A 44 -4.02 0.64 -10.32
C HIS A 44 -4.95 -0.50 -9.90
N VAL A 45 -5.38 -0.50 -8.64
CA VAL A 45 -6.32 -1.47 -8.09
C VAL A 45 -7.41 -0.77 -7.27
N PRO A 46 -8.60 -1.38 -7.13
CA PRO A 46 -9.59 -0.92 -6.16
C PRO A 46 -9.01 -0.89 -4.73
N ALA A 47 -9.27 0.18 -3.97
CA ALA A 47 -8.81 0.28 -2.58
C ALA A 47 -9.35 -0.85 -1.69
N ALA A 48 -10.55 -1.37 -2.01
CA ALA A 48 -11.14 -2.52 -1.33
C ALA A 48 -10.26 -3.78 -1.40
N ASP A 49 -9.49 -3.95 -2.48
CA ASP A 49 -8.62 -5.11 -2.64
C ASP A 49 -7.40 -5.06 -1.70
N LEU A 50 -6.98 -3.86 -1.26
CA LEU A 50 -5.89 -3.71 -0.28
C LEU A 50 -6.29 -4.12 1.13
N VAL A 51 -7.59 -4.04 1.46
CA VAL A 51 -8.11 -4.32 2.81
C VAL A 51 -8.98 -5.57 2.87
N ARG A 52 -9.17 -6.26 1.74
CA ARG A 52 -10.08 -7.41 1.58
C ARG A 52 -9.86 -8.50 2.62
N GLU A 53 -8.61 -8.87 2.89
CA GLU A 53 -8.28 -9.95 3.83
C GLU A 53 -8.59 -9.58 5.29
N VAL A 54 -8.42 -8.30 5.64
CA VAL A 54 -8.83 -7.80 6.97
C VAL A 54 -10.36 -7.75 7.06
N ALA A 55 -11.05 -7.33 6.00
CA ALA A 55 -12.50 -7.28 5.96
C ALA A 55 -13.16 -8.67 6.04
N ARG A 56 -12.49 -9.72 5.54
CA ARG A 56 -12.97 -11.13 5.63
C ARG A 56 -12.73 -11.79 6.99
N LYS A 57 -11.82 -11.29 7.82
CA LYS A 57 -11.53 -11.84 9.17
C LYS A 57 -12.51 -11.37 10.25
N ARG A 58 -13.79 -11.18 9.90
CA ARG A 58 -14.87 -10.92 10.85
C ARG A 58 -15.76 -12.14 10.99
#